data_AF-A0A7W3IQZ6-F1
#
_entry.id   AF-A0A7W3IQZ6-F1
#
_cell.length_a   1.000
_cell.length_b   1.000
_cell.length_c   1.000
_cell.angle_alpha   90.00
_cell.angle_beta   90.00
_cell.angle_gamma   90.00
#
_symmetry.space_group_name_H-M   'P 1'
#
loop_
_entity.id
_entity.type
_entity.pdbx_description
1 polymer ?
#
loop_
_entity_poly.entity_id
_entity_poly.type
_entity_poly.pdbx_seq_one_letter_code
_entity_poly.pdbx_strand_id
1 'polypeptide(L)'
;MRNALLRYRVVAYVVGTLLIVLTCIGVPLKYFAGNDSVVGVVGTAHGFLYMVLIITAVDLGFRAKWTWKRLLLIALAGTVPFLSFVAERSATKNVRPKIEAERRAAAASTQ
;
A
#
# COMPACT_ATOMS: atom_id res chain seq x y z
N MET A 1 6.94 12.89 -9.19
CA MET A 1 6.42 11.65 -8.52
C MET A 1 5.71 11.83 -7.16
N ARG A 2 5.71 13.02 -6.53
CA ARG A 2 5.18 13.23 -5.17
C ARG A 2 3.71 12.82 -4.96
N ASN A 3 2.82 13.18 -5.90
CA ASN A 3 1.40 12.87 -5.79
C ASN A 3 1.10 11.36 -5.90
N ALA A 4 1.85 10.65 -6.76
CA ALA A 4 1.75 9.19 -6.88
C ALA A 4 2.14 8.50 -5.57
N LEU A 5 3.22 8.96 -4.92
CA LEU A 5 3.63 8.44 -3.61
C LEU A 5 2.54 8.68 -2.56
N LEU A 6 1.94 9.87 -2.49
CA LEU A 6 0.88 10.16 -1.53
C LEU A 6 -0.34 9.24 -1.70
N ARG A 7 -0.81 9.04 -2.94
CA ARG A 7 -1.94 8.14 -3.24
C ARG A 7 -1.63 6.71 -2.80
N TYR A 8 -0.47 6.18 -3.18
CA TYR A 8 -0.04 4.85 -2.76
C TYR A 8 0.02 4.72 -1.23
N ARG A 9 0.60 5.71 -0.53
CA ARG A 9 0.70 5.68 0.94
C ARG A 9 -0.66 5.62 1.60
N VAL A 10 -1.59 6.49 1.21
CA VAL A 10 -2.95 6.52 1.77
C VAL A 10 -3.62 5.15 1.60
N VAL A 11 -3.58 4.59 0.39
CA VAL A 11 -4.20 3.29 0.10
C VAL A 11 -3.51 2.16 0.88
N ALA A 12 -2.17 2.16 0.97
CA ALA A 12 -1.41 1.14 1.71
C ALA A 12 -1.76 1.14 3.21
N TYR A 13 -1.90 2.32 3.83
CA TYR A 13 -2.34 2.43 5.22
C TYR A 13 -3.77 1.96 5.41
N VAL A 14 -4.71 2.37 4.54
CA VAL A 14 -6.12 1.94 4.63
C VAL A 14 -6.24 0.42 4.51
N VAL A 15 -5.63 -0.18 3.48
CA VAL A 15 -5.63 -1.64 3.26
C VAL A 15 -4.94 -2.37 4.42
N GLY A 16 -3.82 -1.84 4.91
CA GLY A 16 -3.10 -2.40 6.05
C GLY A 16 -3.93 -2.41 7.33
N THR A 17 -4.64 -1.32 7.61
CA THR A 17 -5.55 -1.23 8.76
C THR A 17 -6.73 -2.18 8.62
N LEU A 18 -7.33 -2.30 7.43
CA LEU A 18 -8.41 -3.28 7.18
C LEU A 18 -7.92 -4.72 7.40
N LEU A 19 -6.70 -5.07 6.98
CA LEU A 19 -6.13 -6.38 7.29
C LEU A 19 -5.96 -6.63 8.78
N ILE A 20 -5.50 -5.63 9.54
CA ILE A 20 -5.37 -5.75 10.99
C ILE A 20 -6.74 -5.97 11.62
N VAL A 21 -7.76 -5.19 11.24
CA VAL A 21 -9.14 -5.36 11.75
C VAL A 21 -9.68 -6.75 11.37
N LEU A 22 -9.49 -7.17 10.12
CA LEU A 22 -9.95 -8.48 9.65
C LEU A 22 -9.28 -9.63 10.43
N THR A 23 -7.97 -9.53 10.69
CA THR A 23 -7.20 -10.61 11.32
C THR A 23 -7.35 -10.60 12.85
N CYS A 24 -7.30 -9.44 13.48
CA CYS A 24 -7.33 -9.33 14.95
C CYS A 24 -8.76 -9.29 15.52
N ILE A 25 -9.76 -8.95 14.71
CA ILE A 25 -11.17 -8.88 15.14
C ILE A 25 -12.03 -9.86 14.35
N GLY A 26 -11.98 -9.80 13.02
CA GLY A 26 -12.85 -10.62 12.16
C GLY A 26 -12.64 -12.13 12.36
N VAL A 27 -11.39 -12.58 12.34
CA VAL A 27 -11.03 -14.00 12.55
C VAL A 27 -11.44 -14.49 13.95
N PRO A 28 -11.04 -13.83 15.06
CA PRO A 28 -11.52 -14.23 16.39
C PRO A 28 -13.05 -14.23 16.51
N LEU A 29 -13.73 -13.21 16.01
CA LEU A 29 -15.19 -13.12 16.11
C LEU A 29 -15.88 -14.25 15.34
N LYS A 30 -15.38 -14.60 14.15
CA LYS A 30 -15.85 -15.73 13.36
C LYS A 30 -15.70 -17.06 14.10
N TYR A 31 -14.51 -17.33 14.64
CA TYR A 31 -14.22 -18.64 15.24
C TYR A 31 -14.72 -18.80 16.67
N PHE A 32 -14.73 -17.73 17.49
CA PHE A 32 -15.16 -17.80 18.90
C PHE A 32 -16.65 -17.47 19.09
N ALA A 33 -17.23 -16.61 18.27
CA ALA A 33 -18.62 -16.14 18.42
C ALA A 33 -19.52 -16.53 17.24
N GLY A 34 -19.01 -17.26 16.23
CA GLY A 34 -19.78 -17.71 15.06
C GLY A 34 -20.30 -16.56 14.20
N ASN A 35 -19.75 -15.35 14.31
CA ASN A 35 -20.27 -14.16 13.65
C ASN A 35 -19.35 -13.71 12.49
N ASP A 36 -19.88 -13.84 11.29
CA ASP A 36 -19.17 -13.55 10.03
C ASP A 36 -19.30 -12.10 9.54
N SER A 37 -20.03 -11.24 10.25
CA SER A 37 -20.32 -9.86 9.80
C SER A 37 -19.07 -9.04 9.49
N VAL A 38 -18.08 -9.08 10.39
CA VAL A 38 -16.82 -8.35 10.21
C VAL A 38 -16.03 -8.92 9.03
N VAL A 39 -15.96 -10.25 8.90
CA VAL A 39 -15.25 -10.88 7.77
C VAL A 39 -15.92 -10.55 6.44
N GLY A 40 -17.26 -10.55 6.39
CA GLY A 40 -18.02 -10.18 5.20
C GLY A 40 -17.78 -8.72 4.80
N VAL A 41 -18.00 -7.77 5.71
CA VAL A 41 -17.91 -6.35 5.37
C VAL A 41 -16.46 -5.90 5.16
N VAL A 42 -15.58 -6.19 6.13
CA VAL A 42 -14.17 -5.75 6.09
C VAL A 42 -13.39 -6.52 5.03
N GLY A 43 -13.67 -7.82 4.86
CA GLY A 43 -13.04 -8.64 3.82
C GLY A 43 -13.38 -8.17 2.42
N THR A 44 -14.66 -7.88 2.13
CA THR A 44 -15.07 -7.32 0.84
C THR A 44 -14.45 -5.93 0.61
N ALA A 45 -14.46 -5.06 1.62
CA ALA A 45 -13.84 -3.74 1.53
C ALA A 45 -12.32 -3.83 1.27
N HIS A 46 -11.62 -4.73 1.96
CA HIS A 46 -10.20 -5.00 1.73
C HIS A 46 -9.96 -5.47 0.30
N GLY A 47 -10.70 -6.47 -0.19
CA GLY A 47 -10.51 -7.01 -1.54
C GLY A 47 -10.64 -5.96 -2.64
N PHE A 48 -11.64 -5.07 -2.52
CA PHE A 48 -11.80 -3.95 -3.45
C PHE A 48 -10.65 -2.94 -3.36
N LEU A 49 -10.29 -2.50 -2.16
CA LEU A 49 -9.22 -1.54 -1.94
C LEU A 49 -7.83 -2.11 -2.26
N TYR A 50 -7.67 -3.43 -2.18
CA TYR A 50 -6.46 -4.12 -2.58
C TYR A 50 -6.19 -3.97 -4.09
N MET A 51 -7.23 -3.97 -4.94
CA MET A 51 -7.04 -3.65 -6.36
C MET A 51 -6.52 -2.22 -6.57
N VAL A 52 -7.06 -1.27 -5.80
CA VAL A 52 -6.57 0.13 -5.82
C VAL A 52 -5.12 0.22 -5.35
N LEU A 53 -4.73 -0.59 -4.36
CA LEU A 53 -3.34 -0.70 -3.90
C LEU A 53 -2.43 -1.16 -5.03
N ILE A 54 -2.80 -2.21 -5.75
CA ILE A 54 -2.00 -2.73 -6.87
C ILE A 54 -1.84 -1.67 -7.97
N ILE A 55 -2.92 -1.00 -8.36
CA ILE A 55 -2.87 0.04 -9.40
C ILE A 55 -1.93 1.18 -8.98
N THR A 56 -2.08 1.68 -7.75
CA THR A 56 -1.23 2.77 -7.24
C THR A 56 0.23 2.33 -7.04
N ALA A 57 0.47 1.08 -6.65
CA ALA A 57 1.81 0.51 -6.54
C ALA A 57 2.49 0.36 -7.90
N VAL A 58 1.76 -0.06 -8.93
CA VAL A 58 2.25 -0.17 -10.31
C VAL A 58 2.54 1.21 -10.90
N ASP A 59 1.64 2.19 -10.76
CA ASP A 59 1.87 3.57 -11.21
C ASP A 59 3.13 4.16 -10.55
N LEU A 60 3.26 4.01 -9.22
CA LEU A 60 4.44 4.48 -8.50
C LEU A 60 5.70 3.72 -8.93
N GLY A 61 5.60 2.41 -9.11
CA GLY A 61 6.71 1.53 -9.48
C GLY A 61 7.24 1.81 -10.87
N PHE A 62 6.39 2.06 -11.86
CA PHE A 62 6.83 2.45 -13.21
C PHE A 62 7.53 3.80 -13.21
N ARG A 63 6.98 4.80 -12.50
CA ARG A 63 7.63 6.12 -12.35
C ARG A 63 8.97 6.01 -11.62
N ALA A 64 9.04 5.17 -10.59
CA ALA A 64 10.25 4.95 -9.81
C ALA A 64 11.19 3.91 -10.45
N LYS A 65 10.89 3.35 -11.63
CA LYS A 65 11.67 2.30 -12.31
C LYS A 65 11.97 1.10 -11.41
N TRP A 66 10.95 0.61 -10.71
CA TRP A 66 11.05 -0.60 -9.89
C TRP A 66 11.03 -1.87 -10.75
N THR A 67 11.66 -2.93 -10.24
CA THR A 67 11.61 -4.25 -10.86
C THR A 67 10.28 -4.94 -10.57
N TRP A 68 9.88 -5.86 -11.45
CA TRP A 68 8.69 -6.70 -11.26
C TRP A 68 8.70 -7.46 -9.93
N LYS A 69 9.87 -7.92 -9.48
CA LYS A 69 10.02 -8.58 -8.17
C LYS A 69 9.57 -7.68 -7.02
N ARG A 70 9.89 -6.38 -7.08
CA ARG A 70 9.49 -5.43 -6.03
C ARG A 70 7.99 -5.16 -6.04
N LEU A 71 7.39 -5.04 -7.23
CA LEU A 71 5.93 -4.91 -7.36
C LEU A 71 5.22 -6.12 -6.77
N LEU A 72 5.73 -7.33 -7.06
CA LEU A 72 5.19 -8.56 -6.50
C LEU A 72 5.34 -8.61 -4.97
N LEU A 73 6.49 -8.22 -4.42
CA LEU A 73 6.68 -8.13 -2.97
C LEU A 73 5.72 -7.14 -2.31
N ILE A 74 5.43 -6.00 -2.94
CA ILE A 74 4.44 -5.03 -2.43
C ILE A 74 3.02 -5.62 -2.51
N ALA A 75 2.69 -6.30 -3.60
CA ALA A 75 1.40 -6.98 -3.75
C ALA A 75 1.20 -8.02 -2.65
N LEU A 76 2.21 -8.87 -2.39
CA LEU A 76 2.18 -9.88 -1.33
C LEU A 76 2.14 -9.24 0.06
N ALA A 77 2.84 -8.13 0.28
CA ALA A 77 2.77 -7.41 1.54
C ALA A 77 1.37 -6.86 1.86
N GLY A 78 0.55 -6.60 0.83
CA GLY A 78 -0.83 -6.16 0.98
C GLY A 78 -1.83 -7.27 1.37
N THR A 79 -1.39 -8.53 1.50
CA THR A 79 -2.22 -9.66 1.95
C THR A 79 -1.83 -10.19 3.33
N VAL A 80 -0.63 -9.88 3.82
CA VAL A 80 -0.17 -10.28 5.16
C VAL A 80 -0.33 -9.10 6.12
N PRO A 81 -0.98 -9.28 7.29
CA PRO A 81 -1.12 -8.21 8.27
C PRO A 81 0.25 -7.65 8.66
N PHE A 82 0.32 -6.35 8.93
CA PHE A 82 1.53 -5.58 9.26
C PHE A 82 2.54 -5.38 8.10
N LEU A 83 2.69 -6.34 7.16
CA LEU A 83 3.65 -6.21 6.06
C LEU A 83 3.31 -5.04 5.12
N SER A 84 2.02 -4.71 4.95
CA SER A 84 1.60 -3.54 4.15
C SER A 84 2.29 -2.25 4.61
N PHE A 85 2.46 -2.07 5.91
CA PHE A 85 3.11 -0.89 6.50
C PHE A 85 4.63 -0.91 6.25
N VAL A 86 5.25 -2.09 6.29
CA VAL A 86 6.67 -2.26 5.97
C VAL A 86 6.93 -1.98 4.49
N ALA A 87 6.07 -2.47 3.60
CA ALA A 87 6.12 -2.21 2.17
C ALA A 87 5.92 -0.73 1.85
N GLU A 88 4.99 -0.05 2.53
CA GLU A 88 4.83 1.41 2.44
C GLU A 88 6.12 2.14 2.83
N ARG A 89 6.70 1.79 3.99
CA ARG A 89 7.91 2.45 4.48
C ARG A 89 9.10 2.25 3.54
N SER A 90 9.24 1.03 3.02
CA SER A 90 10.27 0.66 2.03
C SER A 90 10.09 1.44 0.71
N ALA A 91 8.85 1.53 0.21
CA ALA A 91 8.49 2.34 -0.95
C ALA A 91 8.85 3.82 -0.75
N THR A 92 8.42 4.40 0.37
CA THR A 92 8.70 5.81 0.72
C THR A 92 10.21 6.09 0.79
N LYS A 93 10.99 5.21 1.43
CA LYS A 93 12.45 5.34 1.51
C LYS A 93 13.12 5.33 0.12
N ASN A 94 12.59 4.57 -0.84
CA ASN A 94 13.15 4.51 -2.18
C ASN A 94 12.76 5.71 -3.06
N VAL A 95 11.54 6.23 -2.91
CA VAL A 95 11.01 7.27 -3.81
C VAL A 95 11.39 8.67 -3.35
N ARG A 96 11.49 8.93 -2.04
CA ARG A 96 11.90 10.25 -1.49
C ARG A 96 13.16 10.84 -2.14
N PRO A 97 14.31 10.14 -2.20
CA PRO A 97 15.52 10.72 -2.80
C PRO A 97 15.33 11.03 -4.29
N LYS A 98 14.51 10.25 -5.01
CA LYS A 98 14.21 10.50 -6.42
C LYS A 98 13.34 11.75 -6.62
N ILE A 99 12.35 11.97 -5.74
CA ILE A 99 11.55 13.22 -5.74
C ILE A 99 12.44 14.43 -5.44
N GLU A 100 13.38 14.31 -4.51
CA GLU A 100 14.31 15.39 -4.18
C GLU A 100 15.22 15.73 -5.36
N ALA A 101 15.73 14.72 -6.08
CA ALA A 101 16.50 14.90 -7.30
C ALA A 101 15.66 15.58 -8.41
N GLU A 102 14.42 15.13 -8.65
CA GLU A 102 13.48 15.78 -9.59
C GLU A 102 13.31 17.27 -9.26
N ARG A 103 13.09 17.58 -7.98
CA ARG A 103 12.87 18.96 -7.51
C ARG A 103 14.11 19.84 -7.71
N ARG A 104 15.31 19.32 -7.43
CA ARG A 104 16.57 20.05 -7.61
C ARG A 104 16.84 20.34 -9.09
N ALA A 105 16.62 19.36 -9.96
CA ALA A 105 16.78 19.52 -11.40
C ALA A 105 15.84 20.61 -11.97
N ALA A 106 14.57 20.62 -11.54
CA ALA A 106 13.61 21.64 -11.96
C ALA A 106 13.97 23.06 -11.47
N ALA A 107 14.54 23.18 -10.27
CA ALA A 107 15.00 24.47 -9.76
C ALA A 107 16.20 25.02 -10.55
N ALA A 108 17.13 24.14 -10.96
CA ALA A 108 18.29 24.51 -11.76
C ALA A 108 17.94 24.92 -13.20
N SER A 109 16.88 24.36 -13.79
CA SER A 109 16.43 24.72 -15.16
C SER A 109 15.60 26.01 -15.23
N THR A 110 15.23 26.57 -14.08
CA THR A 110 14.47 27.84 -13.99
C THR A 110 15.41 29.06 -13.85
N GLN A 111 16.72 28.82 -13.65
CA GLN A 111 17.78 29.82 -13.65
C GLN A 111 18.42 29.89 -15.04
#